data_AF-A0A4S8KT78-F1
#
_entry.id   AF-A0A4S8KT78-F1
#
_cell.length_a   1.000
_cell.length_b   1.000
_cell.length_c   1.000
_cell.angle_alpha   90.00
_cell.angle_beta   90.00
_cell.angle_gamma   90.00
#
_symmetry.space_group_name_H-M   'P 1'
#
loop_
_entity.id
_entity.type
_entity.pdbx_description
1 polymer ?
#
loop_
_entity_poly.entity_id
_entity_poly.type
_entity_poly.pdbx_seq_one_letter_code
_entity_poly.pdbx_strand_id
1 'polypeptide(L)'
;MSTTALVCVPMPIPGAPGAPVFNGDRASDFLVLVEQLGTQAGITDKDLLVEWIVRYSTIDVRDTIQWMEQFDPDEEDKTWDAAVECLKSLYASRDKAPQVTRKDLENFCKHTSENTEFTSSDD
;
A
#
# COMPACT_ATOMS: atom_id res chain seq x y z
N MET A 1 33.75 -5.77 7.80
CA MET A 1 32.68 -6.09 6.84
C MET A 1 31.38 -5.97 7.61
N SER A 2 30.69 -4.83 7.48
CA SER A 2 29.42 -4.60 8.18
C SER A 2 28.31 -5.27 7.39
N THR A 3 27.84 -6.42 7.86
CA THR A 3 26.60 -7.01 7.37
C THR A 3 25.46 -6.10 7.81
N THR A 4 25.05 -5.18 6.93
CA THR A 4 23.79 -4.45 7.09
C THR A 4 22.70 -5.50 6.96
N ALA A 5 22.22 -6.02 8.10
CA ALA A 5 21.04 -6.86 8.13
C ALA A 5 19.90 -6.05 7.51
N LEU A 6 19.45 -6.44 6.32
CA LEU A 6 18.23 -5.90 5.74
C LEU A 6 17.11 -6.27 6.70
N VAL A 7 16.67 -5.30 7.50
CA VAL A 7 15.45 -5.42 8.29
C VAL A 7 14.32 -5.49 7.29
N CYS A 8 13.91 -6.70 6.97
CA CYS A 8 12.68 -6.96 6.24
C CYS A 8 11.53 -6.48 7.12
N VAL A 9 10.90 -5.36 6.77
CA VAL A 9 9.74 -4.84 7.49
C VAL A 9 8.53 -5.60 6.97
N PRO A 10 7.84 -6.40 7.80
CA PRO A 10 6.66 -7.12 7.35
C PRO A 10 5.57 -6.13 6.93
N MET A 11 4.77 -6.51 5.93
CA MET A 11 3.62 -5.74 5.48
C MET A 11 2.71 -5.37 6.66
N PRO A 12 2.23 -4.13 6.75
CA PRO A 12 1.36 -3.71 7.85
C PRO A 12 0.05 -4.50 7.86
N ILE A 13 -0.45 -4.87 9.04
CA ILE A 13 -1.66 -5.70 9.15
C ILE A 13 -2.86 -4.88 8.63
N PRO A 14 -3.65 -5.38 7.67
CA PRO A 14 -4.81 -4.66 7.15
C PRO A 14 -5.79 -4.33 8.28
N GLY A 15 -6.17 -3.06 8.40
CA GLY A 15 -7.02 -2.55 9.48
C GLY A 15 -6.29 -2.17 10.78
N ALA A 16 -4.97 -2.38 10.87
CA ALA A 16 -4.17 -1.86 11.98
C ALA A 16 -3.91 -0.35 11.84
N PRO A 17 -3.72 0.37 12.95
CA PRO A 17 -3.30 1.78 12.89
C PRO A 17 -1.95 1.89 12.18
N GLY A 18 -1.91 2.65 11.08
CA GLY A 18 -0.73 2.81 10.22
C GLY A 18 -0.71 1.93 8.96
N ALA A 19 -1.70 1.06 8.78
CA ALA A 19 -1.87 0.34 7.52
C ALA A 19 -2.42 1.27 6.42
N PRO A 20 -1.97 1.11 5.17
CA PRO A 20 -2.56 1.83 4.05
C PRO A 20 -4.03 1.41 3.89
N VAL A 21 -4.89 2.37 3.57
CA VAL A 21 -6.31 2.13 3.34
C VAL A 21 -6.71 2.77 2.02
N PHE A 22 -7.30 1.98 1.13
CA PHE A 22 -7.80 2.45 -0.16
C PHE A 22 -9.31 2.58 -0.16
N ASN A 23 -9.79 3.82 -0.28
CA ASN A 23 -11.20 4.18 -0.30
C ASN A 23 -11.71 4.51 -1.72
N GLY A 24 -10.93 4.21 -2.76
CA GLY A 24 -11.26 4.54 -4.14
C GLY A 24 -10.82 5.95 -4.56
N ASP A 25 -10.09 6.67 -3.70
CA ASP A 25 -9.41 7.92 -4.01
C ASP A 25 -7.91 7.66 -4.20
N ARG A 26 -7.26 8.38 -5.14
CA ARG A 26 -5.81 8.25 -5.43
C ARG A 26 -5.34 6.82 -5.64
N ALA A 27 -5.98 6.11 -6.57
CA ALA A 27 -5.59 4.75 -6.95
C ALA A 27 -4.11 4.68 -7.33
N SER A 28 -3.61 5.68 -8.06
CA SER A 28 -2.21 5.76 -8.45
C SER A 28 -1.25 5.80 -7.26
N ASP A 29 -1.56 6.59 -6.23
CA ASP A 29 -0.70 6.78 -5.05
C ASP A 29 -0.72 5.52 -4.16
N PHE A 30 -1.91 4.94 -3.98
CA PHE A 30 -2.09 3.70 -3.24
C PHE A 30 -1.30 2.53 -3.86
N LEU A 31 -1.32 2.38 -5.19
CA LEU A 31 -0.56 1.33 -5.87
C LEU A 31 0.95 1.48 -5.68
N VAL A 32 1.47 2.72 -5.73
CA VAL A 32 2.88 3.00 -5.43
C VAL A 32 3.22 2.64 -3.98
N LEU A 33 2.33 2.96 -3.05
CA LEU A 33 2.51 2.64 -1.63
C LEU A 33 2.57 1.12 -1.39
N VAL A 34 1.68 0.34 -2.01
CA VAL A 34 1.69 -1.13 -1.91
C VAL A 34 2.95 -1.73 -2.54
N GLU A 35 3.41 -1.21 -3.69
CA GLU A 35 4.66 -1.65 -4.31
C GLU A 35 5.88 -1.37 -3.43
N GLN A 36 5.92 -0.19 -2.77
CA GLN A 36 6.99 0.17 -1.85
C GLN A 36 7.00 -0.74 -0.62
N LEU A 37 5.83 -0.99 -0.01
CA LEU A 37 5.71 -1.90 1.13
C LEU A 37 6.10 -3.33 0.75
N GLY A 38 5.71 -3.79 -0.44
CA GLY A 38 6.12 -5.08 -0.98
C GLY A 38 7.63 -5.19 -1.15
N THR A 39 8.25 -4.17 -1.72
CA THR A 39 9.71 -4.09 -1.89
C THR A 39 10.41 -4.09 -0.52
N GLN A 40 9.88 -3.36 0.45
CA GLN A 40 10.44 -3.29 1.81
C GLN A 40 10.28 -4.62 2.58
N ALA A 41 9.19 -5.33 2.33
CA ALA A 41 8.91 -6.67 2.85
C ALA A 41 9.66 -7.79 2.11
N GLY A 42 10.52 -7.44 1.13
CA GLY A 42 11.28 -8.41 0.35
C GLY A 42 10.40 -9.32 -0.51
N ILE A 43 9.19 -8.88 -0.86
CA ILE A 43 8.28 -9.61 -1.74
C ILE A 43 8.80 -9.47 -3.18
N THR A 44 9.44 -10.53 -3.67
CA THR A 44 9.87 -10.64 -5.07
C THR A 44 8.72 -10.89 -6.05
N ASP A 45 7.62 -11.43 -5.54
CA ASP A 45 6.46 -11.82 -6.33
C ASP A 45 5.40 -10.71 -6.28
N LYS A 46 5.32 -9.92 -7.35
CA LYS A 46 4.38 -8.79 -7.39
C LYS A 46 2.92 -9.25 -7.44
N ASP A 47 2.68 -10.47 -7.89
CA ASP A 47 1.33 -11.01 -8.03
C ASP A 47 0.72 -11.31 -6.65
N LEU A 48 1.55 -11.61 -5.65
CA LEU A 48 1.13 -11.61 -4.25
C LEU A 48 0.62 -10.24 -3.77
N LEU A 49 1.15 -9.12 -4.30
CA LEU A 49 0.73 -7.76 -3.92
C LEU A 49 -0.72 -7.45 -4.34
N VAL A 50 -1.26 -8.18 -5.32
CA VAL A 50 -2.66 -8.05 -5.74
C VAL A 50 -3.61 -8.40 -4.60
N GLU A 51 -3.31 -9.44 -3.82
CA GLU A 51 -4.12 -9.79 -2.64
C GLU A 51 -4.10 -8.65 -1.61
N TRP A 52 -2.94 -8.00 -1.45
CA TRP A 52 -2.78 -6.89 -0.51
C TRP A 52 -3.59 -5.65 -0.92
N ILE A 53 -3.78 -5.41 -2.23
CA ILE A 53 -4.69 -4.36 -2.71
C ILE A 53 -6.11 -4.58 -2.17
N VAL A 54 -6.62 -5.81 -2.27
CA VAL A 54 -7.96 -6.17 -1.79
C VAL A 54 -8.06 -6.07 -0.27
N ARG A 55 -7.01 -6.48 0.45
CA ARG A 55 -6.94 -6.44 1.92
C ARG A 55 -6.91 -5.02 2.48
N TYR A 56 -6.18 -4.12 1.83
CA TYR A 56 -6.09 -2.71 2.22
C TYR A 56 -7.24 -1.87 1.68
N SER A 57 -8.06 -2.42 0.80
CA SER A 57 -9.27 -1.75 0.32
C SER A 57 -10.33 -1.67 1.42
N THR A 58 -11.02 -0.52 1.45
CA THR A 58 -12.26 -0.34 2.23
C THR A 58 -13.31 -1.35 1.81
N ILE A 59 -14.31 -1.56 2.66
CA ILE A 59 -15.37 -2.54 2.41
C ILE A 59 -16.07 -2.24 1.08
N ASP A 60 -16.37 -0.98 0.77
CA ASP A 60 -17.03 -0.57 -0.48
C ASP A 60 -16.19 -0.86 -1.73
N VAL A 61 -14.89 -0.56 -1.67
CA VAL A 61 -13.98 -0.81 -2.80
C VAL A 61 -13.75 -2.31 -2.96
N ARG A 62 -13.52 -3.02 -1.85
CA ARG A 62 -13.37 -4.47 -1.83
C ARG A 62 -14.60 -5.13 -2.43
N ASP A 63 -15.80 -4.66 -2.08
CA ASP A 63 -17.04 -5.21 -2.63
C ASP A 63 -17.14 -5.05 -4.15
N THR A 64 -16.53 -4.01 -4.69
CA THR A 64 -16.47 -3.75 -6.13
C THR A 64 -15.41 -4.61 -6.84
N ILE A 65 -14.20 -4.69 -6.28
CA ILE A 65 -13.04 -5.31 -6.96
C ILE A 65 -12.92 -6.80 -6.70
N GLN A 66 -13.46 -7.34 -5.60
CA GLN A 66 -13.33 -8.76 -5.24
C GLN A 66 -13.97 -9.73 -6.24
N TRP A 67 -14.88 -9.23 -7.09
CA TRP A 67 -15.58 -10.02 -8.10
C TRP A 67 -14.93 -9.94 -9.49
N MET A 68 -13.79 -9.27 -9.61
CA MET A 68 -13.07 -9.09 -10.86
C MET A 68 -11.98 -10.14 -10.98
N GLU A 69 -11.82 -10.72 -12.18
CA GLU A 69 -10.80 -11.76 -12.45
C GLU A 69 -9.39 -11.28 -12.07
N GLN A 70 -9.11 -9.98 -12.23
CA GLN A 70 -7.80 -9.39 -11.94
C GLN A 70 -7.44 -9.38 -10.45
N PHE A 71 -8.41 -9.59 -9.56
CA PHE A 71 -8.25 -9.58 -8.11
C PHE A 71 -8.69 -10.90 -7.47
N ASP A 72 -9.12 -11.87 -8.29
CA ASP A 72 -9.62 -13.14 -7.80
C ASP A 72 -8.44 -13.98 -7.26
N PRO A 73 -8.50 -14.48 -6.02
CA PRO A 73 -7.41 -15.25 -5.45
C PRO A 73 -7.22 -16.61 -6.14
N ASP A 74 -8.26 -17.17 -6.76
CA ASP A 74 -8.27 -18.48 -7.42
C ASP A 74 -7.82 -18.42 -8.89
N GLU A 75 -7.67 -17.23 -9.48
CA GLU A 75 -7.12 -17.06 -10.83
C GLU A 75 -5.59 -17.15 -10.83
N GLU A 76 -5.05 -18.06 -11.67
CA GLU A 76 -3.60 -18.26 -11.85
C GLU A 76 -2.96 -17.18 -12.74
N ASP A 77 -3.76 -16.50 -13.57
CA ASP A 77 -3.31 -15.44 -14.49
C ASP A 77 -3.37 -14.02 -13.88
N LYS A 78 -3.62 -13.90 -12.56
CA LYS A 78 -3.64 -12.60 -11.90
C LYS A 78 -2.25 -11.98 -11.93
N THR A 79 -2.14 -10.84 -12.61
CA THR A 79 -0.90 -10.09 -12.69
C THR A 79 -1.05 -8.75 -11.99
N TRP A 80 0.00 -8.33 -11.29
CA TRP A 80 0.06 -6.98 -10.70
C TRP A 80 -0.28 -5.88 -11.71
N ASP A 81 0.22 -6.02 -12.94
CA ASP A 81 -0.01 -5.04 -14.00
C ASP A 81 -1.49 -4.97 -14.40
N ALA A 82 -2.14 -6.12 -14.60
CA ALA A 82 -3.58 -6.17 -14.90
C ALA A 82 -4.43 -5.59 -13.76
N ALA A 83 -4.09 -5.90 -12.51
CA ALA A 83 -4.75 -5.35 -11.34
C ALA A 83 -4.58 -3.82 -11.25
N VAL A 84 -3.37 -3.32 -11.49
CA VAL A 84 -3.05 -1.89 -11.53
C VAL A 84 -3.85 -1.18 -12.63
N GLU A 85 -3.86 -1.72 -13.85
CA GLU A 85 -4.60 -1.14 -14.97
C GLU A 85 -6.11 -1.14 -14.71
N CYS A 86 -6.67 -2.24 -14.18
CA CYS A 86 -8.08 -2.29 -13.81
C CYS A 86 -8.42 -1.26 -12.73
N LEU A 87 -7.64 -1.20 -11.64
CA LEU A 87 -7.86 -0.25 -10.55
C LEU A 87 -7.78 1.19 -11.05
N LYS A 88 -6.78 1.51 -11.87
CA LYS A 88 -6.63 2.83 -12.50
C LYS A 88 -7.78 3.14 -13.41
N SER A 89 -8.26 2.19 -14.23
CA SER A 89 -9.39 2.42 -15.14
C SER A 89 -10.69 2.69 -14.37
N LEU A 90 -10.98 1.89 -13.34
CA LEU A 90 -12.17 2.02 -12.49
C LEU A 90 -12.20 3.33 -11.73
N TYR A 91 -11.06 3.70 -11.14
CA TYR A 91 -10.94 4.89 -10.32
C TYR A 91 -10.33 6.08 -11.05
N ALA A 92 -10.09 6.02 -12.37
CA ALA A 92 -9.51 7.13 -13.15
C ALA A 92 -10.28 8.45 -12.99
N SER A 93 -11.60 8.35 -12.85
CA SER A 93 -12.47 9.51 -12.64
C SER A 93 -12.31 10.14 -11.26
N ARG A 94 -11.91 9.35 -10.26
CA ARG A 94 -11.61 9.75 -8.87
C ARG A 94 -10.12 9.98 -8.63
N ASP A 95 -9.25 9.47 -9.49
CA ASP A 95 -7.79 9.66 -9.48
C ASP A 95 -7.40 11.09 -9.90
N LYS A 96 -8.36 11.91 -10.34
CA LYS A 96 -8.22 13.36 -10.43
C LYS A 96 -8.14 13.99 -9.02
N ALA A 97 -7.09 13.68 -8.26
CA ALA A 97 -6.67 14.43 -7.09
C ALA A 97 -5.58 15.43 -7.49
N PRO A 98 -5.53 16.64 -6.89
CA PRO A 98 -4.59 17.70 -7.25
C PRO A 98 -3.16 17.23 -7.00
N GLN A 99 -2.42 16.95 -8.07
CA GLN A 99 -0.95 16.92 -8.22
C GLN A 99 -0.14 17.21 -6.94
N VAL A 100 -0.18 16.28 -5.97
CA VAL A 100 0.73 16.28 -4.84
C VAL A 100 2.03 15.68 -5.31
N THR A 101 2.96 16.59 -5.52
CA THR A 101 4.31 16.34 -6.00
C THR A 101 5.09 15.63 -4.89
N ARG A 102 6.10 14.80 -5.25
CA ARG A 102 7.04 14.05 -4.39
C ARG A 102 7.47 14.68 -3.04
N LYS A 103 7.34 15.99 -2.88
CA LYS A 103 7.54 16.75 -1.64
C LYS A 103 6.60 16.36 -0.49
N ASP A 104 5.39 15.88 -0.77
CA ASP A 104 4.43 15.53 0.29
C ASP A 104 4.83 14.22 1.00
N LEU A 105 5.36 13.27 0.22
CA LEU A 105 5.85 11.97 0.71
C LEU A 105 7.12 12.13 1.58
N GLU A 106 7.99 13.10 1.26
CA GLU A 106 9.15 13.43 2.10
C GLU A 106 8.75 14.06 3.45
N ASN A 107 7.62 14.77 3.52
CA ASN A 107 7.14 15.35 4.77
C ASN A 107 6.57 14.29 5.72
N PHE A 108 5.91 13.25 5.20
CA PHE A 108 5.33 12.19 6.03
C PHE A 108 6.41 11.35 6.74
N CYS A 109 7.51 11.02 6.05
CA CYS A 109 8.64 10.28 6.63
C CYS A 109 9.39 11.09 7.69
N LYS A 110 9.46 12.43 7.54
CA LYS A 110 10.04 13.33 8.54
C LYS A 110 9.16 13.45 9.79
N HIS A 111 7.83 13.47 9.64
CA HIS A 111 6.92 13.68 10.77
C HIS A 111 6.78 12.48 11.71
N THR A 112 6.98 11.25 11.25
CA THR A 112 6.94 10.05 12.11
C THR A 112 8.26 9.78 12.82
N SER A 113 9.36 10.38 12.37
CA SER A 113 10.67 10.28 13.03
C SER A 113 10.83 11.20 14.25
N GLU A 114 9.89 12.13 14.48
CA GLU A 114 9.96 13.15 15.54
C GLU A 114 8.97 12.90 16.70
N ASN A 115 8.39 11.68 16.85
CA ASN A 115 7.52 11.40 18.00
C ASN A 115 7.86 10.08 18.72
N THR A 116 9.14 9.93 19.08
CA THR A 116 9.59 8.96 20.08
C THR A 116 10.09 9.67 21.34
N GLU A 117 9.31 10.61 21.89
CA GLU A 117 9.56 11.08 23.24
C GLU A 117 8.87 10.13 24.24
N PHE A 118 9.57 9.03 24.54
CA PHE A 118 9.30 8.21 25.72
C PHE A 118 9.65 9.07 26.94
N THR A 119 8.67 9.72 27.56
CA THR A 119 8.86 10.36 28.87
C THR A 119 8.90 9.25 29.92
N SER A 120 10.08 8.67 30.15
CA SER A 120 10.32 7.85 31.33
C SER A 120 10.38 8.79 32.54
N SER A 121 9.41 8.64 33.42
CA SER A 121 9.39 9.22 34.77
C SER A 121 10.55 8.65 35.57
N ASP A 122 11.33 9.48 36.25
CA ASP A 122 12.19 9.06 37.36
C ASP A 122 12.28 10.20 38.39
N ASP A 123 11.76 9.86 39.59
CA ASP A 123 11.92 10.40 40.95
C ASP A 123 12.07 11.92 41.21
#